data_AF-A0A1H8JM39-F1
#
_entry.id   AF-A0A1H8JM39-F1
#
_cell.length_a   1.000
_cell.length_b   1.000
_cell.length_c   1.000
_cell.angle_alpha   90.00
_cell.angle_beta   90.00
_cell.angle_gamma   90.00
#
_symmetry.space_group_name_H-M   'P 1'
#
loop_
_entity.id
_entity.type
_entity.pdbx_description
1 polymer ?
#
loop_
_entity_poly.entity_id
_entity_poly.type
_entity_poly.pdbx_seq_one_letter_code
_entity_poly.pdbx_strand_id
1 'polypeptide(L)'
;MRPVLLFLILLCFGRMDTWAQDPDKNNATPDTTAPVTPVATVNPTSPAADDRNYDKIPVTYDMSTGTFDRVLPFDRPFMFYFKGIPANVSYIEIVLIKDNLKPFKKPKPGTYGPNDLDVYAVKLKSDRWERPDGAVGANINECKVRSRWKMLPNTSYSVDIITGIKSTLTSAQKSDLKAKLQASLKVSGLITTLARTGLAGTFDANALINQKNTESRQVLSEAVKDVNPNYDLSGLDPAKATITVQNLLSNFQLMMNATDKLFDMTTAPSYAATHAKIVNLQTALKTTINWGVITKDDAEYKTIVQSLKTINDAIAADDGNKAIFTQKTADIQSKLDNVPNLRDAISKQFIEDVILPNTYIYLRQNDTYVDDFQKNAKLYVNLDVGYAYVGRMDRGLAYSGFNIYFRPIDRSVPLSQYDSFGDWLAVRSSLLIGITLASVEQDNVRKGFIGNKGLMLGYGFKLISFFKINAGTMVNYRYNNNPLLSTDHYHTSLSPFVSFSIDLDAKSLLSGIGDSIFK
;
A
#
# COMPACT_ATOMS: atom_id res chain seq x y z
N MET A 1 54.70 6.40 -8.62
CA MET A 1 53.37 5.79 -8.42
C MET A 1 53.10 5.60 -6.94
N ARG A 2 52.29 6.48 -6.34
CA ARG A 2 51.56 6.32 -5.07
C ARG A 2 50.45 7.39 -5.04
N PRO A 3 49.24 7.07 -4.56
CA PRO A 3 48.09 7.97 -4.66
C PRO A 3 48.02 8.90 -3.43
N VAL A 4 47.88 10.20 -3.69
CA VAL A 4 47.49 11.21 -2.70
C VAL A 4 46.27 11.93 -3.28
N LEU A 5 45.10 11.33 -3.13
CA LEU A 5 43.83 11.98 -3.46
C LEU A 5 42.66 11.30 -2.74
N LEU A 6 42.69 11.24 -1.40
CA LEU A 6 41.51 10.84 -0.62
C LEU A 6 41.50 11.33 0.84
N PHE A 7 42.09 12.49 1.14
CA PHE A 7 42.29 12.93 2.54
C PHE A 7 41.79 14.35 2.88
N LEU A 8 40.74 14.85 2.20
CA LEU A 8 40.27 16.23 2.43
C LEU A 8 38.76 16.40 2.58
N ILE A 9 38.04 15.41 3.15
CA ILE A 9 36.59 15.52 3.43
C ILE A 9 36.21 15.16 4.89
N LEU A 10 37.17 14.86 5.79
CA LEU A 10 36.83 14.22 7.08
C LEU A 10 37.24 14.94 8.37
N LEU A 11 37.43 16.26 8.36
CA LEU A 11 37.69 17.03 9.60
C LEU A 11 36.93 18.35 9.62
N CYS A 12 35.67 18.33 10.05
CA CYS A 12 34.93 19.47 10.63
C CYS A 12 33.61 18.99 11.28
N PHE A 13 33.68 18.16 12.32
CA PHE A 13 32.60 18.03 13.31
C PHE A 13 33.22 17.77 14.68
N GLY A 14 33.61 18.87 15.34
CA GLY A 14 33.94 18.90 16.75
C GLY A 14 32.67 19.11 17.57
N ARG A 15 32.50 18.26 18.59
CA ARG A 15 31.49 18.27 19.65
C ARG A 15 31.03 19.67 20.08
N MET A 16 29.71 19.87 20.06
CA MET A 16 29.03 20.85 20.92
C MET A 16 28.73 20.17 22.25
N ASP A 17 29.30 20.69 23.34
CA ASP A 17 28.80 20.44 24.69
C ASP A 17 28.14 21.71 25.23
N THR A 18 26.90 21.48 25.69
CA THR A 18 26.09 22.19 26.68
C THR A 18 26.57 23.54 27.21
N TRP A 19 25.69 24.54 27.23
CA TRP A 19 25.54 25.47 28.36
C TRP A 19 24.08 25.94 28.41
N ALA A 20 23.42 25.61 29.51
CA ALA A 20 22.11 26.13 29.89
C ALA A 20 22.31 27.40 30.70
N GLN A 21 21.51 28.43 30.45
CA GLN A 21 21.09 29.39 31.47
C GLN A 21 19.90 30.21 30.96
N ASP A 22 18.76 29.94 31.59
CA ASP A 22 17.62 30.86 31.73
C ASP A 22 17.93 31.82 32.89
N PRO A 23 17.60 33.11 32.78
CA PRO A 23 16.57 33.60 33.69
C PRO A 23 15.63 34.66 33.08
N ASP A 24 14.35 34.33 33.05
CA ASP A 24 13.25 34.96 33.80
C ASP A 24 13.13 36.52 33.82
N LYS A 25 11.90 36.96 33.46
CA LYS A 25 11.14 38.17 33.86
C LYS A 25 11.40 39.51 33.11
N ASN A 26 10.37 40.01 32.42
CA ASN A 26 9.53 41.09 32.98
C ASN A 26 8.29 41.46 32.13
N ASN A 27 7.22 41.75 32.88
CA ASN A 27 5.89 42.22 32.50
C ASN A 27 5.88 43.57 31.76
N ALA A 28 4.93 43.73 30.82
CA ALA A 28 4.10 44.95 30.71
C ALA A 28 2.88 44.72 29.80
N THR A 29 1.69 44.97 30.35
CA THR A 29 0.45 45.43 29.68
C THR A 29 -0.12 46.54 30.58
N PRO A 30 -1.13 47.35 30.19
CA PRO A 30 -1.85 47.43 28.91
C PRO A 30 -1.92 48.87 28.35
N ASP A 31 -2.44 49.05 27.13
CA ASP A 31 -3.23 50.25 26.84
C ASP A 31 -4.42 49.96 25.92
N THR A 32 -5.50 50.62 26.29
CA THR A 32 -6.88 50.55 25.84
C THR A 32 -7.14 51.47 24.67
N THR A 33 -7.89 51.00 23.66
CA THR A 33 -8.93 51.79 22.96
C THR A 33 -9.73 50.87 22.02
N ALA A 34 -11.02 50.72 22.32
CA ALA A 34 -12.04 50.28 21.36
C ALA A 34 -12.42 51.51 20.48
N PRO A 35 -13.04 51.39 19.27
CA PRO A 35 -14.14 50.46 19.01
C PRO A 35 -14.34 49.97 17.55
N VAL A 36 -15.43 49.21 17.40
CA VAL A 36 -16.34 49.00 16.25
C VAL A 36 -16.44 47.53 15.87
N THR A 37 -17.63 46.99 16.16
CA THR A 37 -18.10 45.64 15.92
C THR A 37 -18.41 45.40 14.45
N PRO A 38 -17.82 44.38 13.79
CA PRO A 38 -18.42 43.76 12.64
C PRO A 38 -19.05 42.41 13.03
N VAL A 39 -20.19 42.14 12.42
CA VAL A 39 -21.00 40.92 12.51
C VAL A 39 -20.13 39.66 12.40
N ALA A 40 -20.30 38.73 13.33
CA ALA A 40 -19.60 37.45 13.35
C ALA A 40 -20.03 36.59 12.15
N THR A 41 -19.17 36.52 11.14
CA THR A 41 -19.17 35.41 10.19
C THR A 41 -18.65 34.17 10.93
N VAL A 42 -19.50 33.16 11.08
CA VAL A 42 -19.09 31.85 11.57
C VAL A 42 -18.14 31.24 10.54
N ASN A 43 -16.84 31.34 10.81
CA ASN A 43 -15.85 30.55 10.09
C ASN A 43 -16.14 29.06 10.35
N PRO A 44 -16.20 28.19 9.33
CA PRO A 44 -16.27 26.76 9.56
C PRO A 44 -15.06 26.34 10.39
N THR A 45 -15.32 25.80 11.57
CA THR A 45 -14.32 25.27 12.48
C THR A 45 -13.43 24.29 11.72
N SER A 46 -12.14 24.61 11.66
CA SER A 46 -11.11 23.67 11.21
C SER A 46 -11.24 22.38 12.03
N PRO A 47 -11.31 21.19 11.40
CA PRO A 47 -11.44 19.95 12.14
C PRO A 47 -10.30 19.78 13.14
N ALA A 48 -10.63 19.37 14.36
CA ALA A 48 -9.68 19.18 15.45
C ALA A 48 -8.47 18.35 15.02
N ALA A 49 -7.29 18.89 15.32
CA ALA A 49 -5.99 18.28 15.13
C ALA A 49 -5.89 16.95 15.91
N ASP A 50 -5.87 15.82 15.19
CA ASP A 50 -5.31 14.57 15.73
C ASP A 50 -3.79 14.62 15.52
N ASP A 51 -3.11 15.05 16.58
CA ASP A 51 -1.77 15.66 16.63
C ASP A 51 -0.60 14.66 16.69
N ARG A 52 -0.66 13.58 15.89
CA ARG A 52 0.43 12.57 15.85
C ARG A 52 0.90 12.16 14.44
N ASN A 53 0.58 12.93 13.39
CA ASN A 53 0.90 12.52 12.01
C ASN A 53 1.17 13.68 11.02
N TYR A 54 1.87 14.72 11.50
CA TYR A 54 1.86 16.05 10.88
C TYR A 54 2.70 16.31 9.62
N ASP A 55 3.43 15.33 9.06
CA ASP A 55 4.34 15.62 7.93
C ASP A 55 3.84 15.20 6.54
N LYS A 56 2.56 14.83 6.40
CA LYS A 56 2.01 14.45 5.09
C LYS A 56 1.29 15.60 4.42
N ILE A 57 1.73 15.97 3.21
CA ILE A 57 1.05 16.96 2.38
C ILE A 57 -0.29 16.38 1.90
N PRO A 58 -1.44 17.02 2.15
CA PRO A 58 -2.69 16.62 1.51
C PRO A 58 -2.65 16.99 0.03
N VAL A 59 -2.94 16.02 -0.83
CA VAL A 59 -3.19 16.23 -2.26
C VAL A 59 -4.66 15.94 -2.51
N THR A 60 -5.41 16.97 -2.89
CA THR A 60 -6.84 16.86 -3.11
C THR A 60 -7.11 16.43 -4.54
N TYR A 61 -7.85 15.34 -4.73
CA TYR A 61 -8.39 14.95 -6.03
C TYR A 61 -9.90 15.21 -6.04
N ASP A 62 -10.33 16.14 -6.89
CA ASP A 62 -11.75 16.41 -7.08
C ASP A 62 -12.30 15.43 -8.13
N MET A 63 -13.13 14.50 -7.69
CA MET A 63 -13.72 13.47 -8.54
C MET A 63 -14.78 14.01 -9.50
N SER A 64 -15.32 15.20 -9.23
CA SER A 64 -16.29 15.84 -10.12
C SER A 64 -15.63 16.45 -11.35
N THR A 65 -14.41 16.97 -11.21
CA THR A 65 -13.63 17.58 -12.30
C THR A 65 -12.56 16.64 -12.85
N GLY A 66 -12.18 15.61 -12.10
CA GLY A 66 -11.12 14.68 -12.46
C GLY A 66 -9.70 15.24 -12.30
N THR A 67 -9.50 16.26 -11.46
CA THR A 67 -8.24 17.00 -11.35
C THR A 67 -7.67 17.02 -9.95
N PHE A 68 -6.34 17.11 -9.84
CA PHE A 68 -5.68 17.43 -8.57
C PHE A 68 -5.65 18.93 -8.30
N ASP A 69 -5.74 19.32 -7.02
CA ASP A 69 -5.56 20.71 -6.58
C ASP A 69 -4.10 21.20 -6.68
N ARG A 70 -3.16 20.28 -6.84
CA ARG A 70 -1.72 20.54 -6.95
C ARG A 70 -0.99 19.40 -7.65
N VAL A 71 0.25 19.69 -8.01
CA VAL A 71 1.22 18.67 -8.43
C VAL A 71 1.53 17.75 -7.26
N LEU A 72 1.59 16.43 -7.52
CA LEU A 72 1.97 15.44 -6.51
C LEU A 72 3.38 15.74 -5.99
N PRO A 73 3.58 15.79 -4.65
CA PRO A 73 4.86 16.17 -4.10
C PRO A 73 5.90 15.06 -4.30
N PHE A 74 7.07 15.46 -4.76
CA PHE A 74 8.27 14.63 -4.78
C PHE A 74 8.98 14.73 -3.43
N ASP A 75 9.72 13.68 -3.05
CA ASP A 75 10.57 13.63 -1.85
C ASP A 75 9.88 13.84 -0.49
N ARG A 76 8.58 14.14 -0.48
CA ARG A 76 7.79 14.33 0.72
C ARG A 76 6.66 13.31 0.81
N PRO A 77 6.39 12.78 2.01
CA PRO A 77 5.17 12.02 2.26
C PRO A 77 3.93 12.84 1.94
N PHE A 78 2.92 12.19 1.35
CA PHE A 78 1.63 12.82 1.10
C PHE A 78 0.46 11.87 1.35
N MET A 79 -0.75 12.40 1.24
CA MET A 79 -1.99 11.62 1.33
C MET A 79 -2.98 12.12 0.29
N PHE A 80 -3.81 11.22 -0.23
CA PHE A 80 -4.88 11.59 -1.14
C PHE A 80 -6.11 12.01 -0.35
N TYR A 81 -6.71 13.10 -0.78
CA TYR A 81 -7.98 13.57 -0.28
C TYR A 81 -8.97 13.68 -1.43
N PHE A 82 -9.90 12.74 -1.51
CA PHE A 82 -10.94 12.73 -2.51
C PHE A 82 -12.06 13.68 -2.09
N LYS A 83 -12.50 14.54 -3.00
CA LYS A 83 -13.67 15.41 -2.87
C LYS A 83 -14.64 15.19 -4.02
N GLY A 84 -15.89 15.61 -3.82
CA GLY A 84 -16.91 15.53 -4.86
C GLY A 84 -17.20 14.08 -5.27
N ILE A 85 -17.05 13.13 -4.34
CA ILE A 85 -17.25 11.71 -4.62
C ILE A 85 -18.72 11.51 -5.05
N PRO A 86 -19.00 10.99 -6.25
CA PRO A 86 -20.38 10.76 -6.68
C PRO A 86 -21.10 9.79 -5.73
N ALA A 87 -22.39 10.03 -5.46
CA ALA A 87 -23.16 9.27 -4.47
C ALA A 87 -23.26 7.76 -4.77
N ASN A 88 -23.05 7.36 -6.02
CA ASN A 88 -23.04 5.96 -6.45
C ASN A 88 -21.67 5.28 -6.30
N VAL A 89 -20.60 6.03 -6.04
CA VAL A 89 -19.26 5.47 -5.81
C VAL A 89 -19.17 4.93 -4.39
N SER A 90 -18.72 3.69 -4.28
CA SER A 90 -18.65 2.93 -3.02
C SER A 90 -17.27 2.32 -2.78
N TYR A 91 -16.38 2.48 -3.75
CA TYR A 91 -15.04 1.93 -3.77
C TYR A 91 -14.14 2.92 -4.48
N ILE A 92 -13.01 3.22 -3.87
CA ILE A 92 -11.94 3.98 -4.49
C ILE A 92 -10.67 3.16 -4.29
N GLU A 93 -9.98 2.87 -5.39
CA GLU A 93 -8.67 2.25 -5.40
C GLU A 93 -7.69 3.19 -6.09
N ILE A 94 -6.57 3.40 -5.44
CA ILE A 94 -5.47 4.21 -5.94
C ILE A 94 -4.35 3.25 -6.25
N VAL A 95 -3.92 3.26 -7.51
CA VAL A 95 -2.77 2.51 -7.96
C VAL A 95 -1.71 3.53 -8.35
N LEU A 96 -0.63 3.56 -7.57
CA LEU A 96 0.56 4.33 -7.92
C LEU A 96 1.53 3.42 -8.65
N ILE A 97 1.76 3.71 -9.92
CA ILE A 97 2.59 2.92 -10.83
C ILE A 97 3.89 3.67 -11.03
N LYS A 98 5.03 2.97 -10.87
CA LYS A 98 6.34 3.49 -11.26
C LYS A 98 6.66 3.06 -12.69
N ASP A 99 6.67 3.98 -13.64
CA ASP A 99 6.74 3.69 -15.09
C ASP A 99 8.17 3.31 -15.58
N ASN A 100 9.15 3.31 -14.69
CA ASN A 100 10.55 3.43 -15.05
C ASN A 100 11.29 2.15 -15.51
N LEU A 101 10.65 0.98 -15.69
CA LEU A 101 11.44 -0.27 -15.79
C LEU A 101 11.07 -1.36 -16.82
N LYS A 102 10.07 -1.20 -17.70
CA LYS A 102 9.80 -2.11 -18.85
C LYS A 102 8.62 -1.58 -19.68
N PRO A 103 8.43 -2.00 -20.96
CA PRO A 103 7.18 -1.75 -21.66
C PRO A 103 6.02 -2.30 -20.82
N PHE A 104 5.19 -1.38 -20.33
CA PHE A 104 4.12 -1.65 -19.39
C PHE A 104 3.12 -2.65 -19.98
N LYS A 105 2.92 -3.78 -19.30
CA LYS A 105 1.72 -4.60 -19.44
C LYS A 105 0.84 -4.33 -18.23
N LYS A 106 -0.36 -3.80 -18.45
CA LYS A 106 -1.35 -3.55 -17.39
C LYS A 106 -1.47 -4.81 -16.52
N PRO A 107 -1.12 -4.76 -15.22
CA PRO A 107 -1.25 -5.91 -14.36
C PRO A 107 -2.71 -6.37 -14.34
N LYS A 108 -2.94 -7.69 -14.33
CA LYS A 108 -4.30 -8.20 -14.14
C LYS A 108 -4.78 -7.77 -12.75
N PRO A 109 -6.05 -7.38 -12.59
CA PRO A 109 -6.61 -7.06 -11.29
C PRO A 109 -6.29 -8.17 -10.27
N GLY A 110 -5.73 -7.80 -9.11
CA GLY A 110 -5.39 -8.73 -8.04
C GLY A 110 -4.04 -9.45 -8.15
N THR A 111 -3.26 -9.25 -9.22
CA THR A 111 -1.86 -9.73 -9.32
C THR A 111 -0.90 -8.56 -9.27
N TYR A 112 -0.60 -8.10 -8.05
CA TYR A 112 0.31 -6.98 -7.81
C TYR A 112 1.67 -7.51 -7.36
N GLY A 113 2.71 -7.25 -8.16
CA GLY A 113 4.09 -7.63 -7.83
C GLY A 113 4.68 -6.68 -6.78
N PRO A 114 5.59 -7.14 -5.91
CA PRO A 114 6.00 -6.44 -4.70
C PRO A 114 6.83 -5.16 -4.88
N ASN A 115 7.30 -4.81 -6.09
CA ASN A 115 8.39 -3.83 -6.24
C ASN A 115 8.07 -2.56 -7.05
N ASP A 116 7.00 -2.53 -7.85
CA ASP A 116 6.75 -1.41 -8.79
C ASP A 116 5.32 -0.82 -8.72
N LEU A 117 4.49 -1.35 -7.82
CA LEU A 117 3.08 -1.02 -7.75
C LEU A 117 2.60 -0.93 -6.30
N ASP A 118 2.22 0.27 -5.88
CA ASP A 118 1.57 0.46 -4.59
C ASP A 118 0.07 0.61 -4.80
N VAL A 119 -0.72 -0.25 -4.14
CA VAL A 119 -2.19 -0.28 -4.27
C VAL A 119 -2.84 0.02 -2.93
N TYR A 120 -3.71 1.01 -2.90
CA TYR A 120 -4.51 1.34 -1.73
C TYR A 120 -5.98 1.37 -2.11
N ALA A 121 -6.76 0.51 -1.46
CA ALA A 121 -8.19 0.43 -1.66
C ALA A 121 -8.94 0.87 -0.41
N VAL A 122 -9.98 1.68 -0.61
CA VAL A 122 -10.95 2.08 0.40
C VAL A 122 -12.36 1.74 -0.06
N LYS A 123 -13.17 1.26 0.88
CA LYS A 123 -14.56 0.87 0.67
C LYS A 123 -15.46 1.74 1.53
N LEU A 124 -16.57 2.19 0.97
CA LEU A 124 -17.64 2.85 1.72
C LEU A 124 -18.44 1.77 2.46
N LYS A 125 -18.47 1.86 3.79
CA LYS A 125 -19.35 1.04 4.63
C LYS A 125 -20.35 1.96 5.32
N SER A 126 -21.63 1.79 4.96
CA SER A 126 -22.77 2.51 5.52
C SER A 126 -22.71 4.02 5.26
N ASP A 127 -21.88 4.74 6.02
CA ASP A 127 -21.74 6.19 6.07
C ASP A 127 -20.27 6.67 6.14
N ARG A 128 -19.31 5.74 6.15
CA ARG A 128 -17.88 6.06 6.32
C ARG A 128 -16.98 5.25 5.41
N TRP A 129 -15.87 5.86 5.02
CA TRP A 129 -14.82 5.18 4.25
C TRP A 129 -13.93 4.36 5.18
N GLU A 130 -13.72 3.10 4.85
CA GLU A 130 -12.86 2.18 5.59
C GLU A 130 -11.78 1.58 4.69
N ARG A 131 -10.54 1.57 5.18
CA ARG A 131 -9.46 0.73 4.67
C ARG A 131 -9.58 -0.66 5.29
N PRO A 132 -8.97 -1.69 4.68
CA PRO A 132 -8.80 -2.99 5.32
C PRO A 132 -8.13 -2.92 6.71
N ASP A 133 -7.27 -1.93 6.95
CA ASP A 133 -6.51 -1.73 8.20
C ASP A 133 -7.17 -0.72 9.18
N GLY A 134 -8.32 -0.12 8.85
CA GLY A 134 -9.05 0.79 9.74
C GLY A 134 -9.86 1.90 9.06
N ALA A 135 -10.61 2.68 9.83
CA ALA A 135 -11.45 3.77 9.32
C ALA A 135 -10.64 4.96 8.75
N VAL A 136 -11.22 5.69 7.81
CA VAL A 136 -10.52 6.68 6.95
C VAL A 136 -11.19 8.06 6.95
N GLY A 137 -12.48 8.15 7.29
CA GLY A 137 -13.20 9.41 7.43
C GLY A 137 -14.71 9.20 7.58
N ALA A 138 -15.41 10.19 8.16
CA ALA A 138 -16.84 10.12 8.50
C ALA A 138 -17.78 10.77 7.46
N ASN A 139 -17.26 11.30 6.35
CA ASN A 139 -18.06 11.97 5.32
C ASN A 139 -18.14 11.10 4.06
N ILE A 140 -19.33 10.77 3.59
CA ILE A 140 -19.53 9.96 2.38
C ILE A 140 -18.98 10.65 1.11
N ASN A 141 -18.97 11.99 1.08
CA ASN A 141 -18.55 12.78 -0.06
C ASN A 141 -17.04 13.08 -0.07
N GLU A 142 -16.31 12.64 0.96
CA GLU A 142 -14.87 12.89 1.09
C GLU A 142 -14.11 11.70 1.67
N CYS A 143 -12.95 11.37 1.10
CA CYS A 143 -12.15 10.23 1.55
C CYS A 143 -10.67 10.59 1.70
N LYS A 144 -10.05 10.24 2.84
CA LYS A 144 -8.63 10.55 3.14
C LYS A 144 -7.73 9.33 3.07
N VAL A 145 -7.22 8.96 1.91
CA VAL A 145 -6.34 7.79 1.81
C VAL A 145 -4.92 8.16 2.26
N ARG A 146 -4.56 7.73 3.47
CA ARG A 146 -3.19 7.85 4.00
C ARG A 146 -2.28 6.96 3.18
N SER A 147 -1.40 7.55 2.38
CA SER A 147 -0.33 6.81 1.73
C SER A 147 0.96 6.92 2.55
N ARG A 148 1.88 5.97 2.38
CA ARG A 148 3.26 6.07 2.89
C ARG A 148 4.22 6.56 1.80
N TRP A 149 3.69 7.10 0.71
CA TRP A 149 4.44 7.32 -0.51
C TRP A 149 5.34 8.55 -0.42
N LYS A 150 6.58 8.37 -0.86
CA LYS A 150 7.46 9.44 -1.28
C LYS A 150 7.73 9.18 -2.77
N MET A 151 7.32 10.09 -3.64
CA MET A 151 7.63 9.98 -5.06
C MET A 151 9.09 10.34 -5.27
N LEU A 152 9.81 9.49 -5.97
CA LEU A 152 11.22 9.69 -6.29
C LEU A 152 11.35 10.66 -7.47
N PRO A 153 12.26 11.63 -7.43
CA PRO A 153 12.58 12.43 -8.60
C PRO A 153 13.12 11.57 -9.74
N ASN A 154 13.05 12.09 -10.97
CA ASN A 154 13.45 11.38 -12.20
C ASN A 154 12.72 10.04 -12.42
N THR A 155 11.64 9.81 -11.69
CA THR A 155 10.79 8.66 -11.86
C THR A 155 9.48 9.12 -12.46
N SER A 156 9.10 8.54 -13.58
CA SER A 156 7.77 8.70 -14.13
C SER A 156 6.82 7.86 -13.30
N TYR A 157 5.73 8.48 -12.88
CA TYR A 157 4.66 7.81 -12.17
C TYR A 157 3.36 8.03 -12.91
N SER A 158 2.55 6.99 -12.92
CA SER A 158 1.14 7.06 -13.29
C SER A 158 0.31 6.81 -12.05
N VAL A 159 -0.72 7.65 -11.83
CA VAL A 159 -1.69 7.45 -10.76
C VAL A 159 -3.00 7.06 -11.39
N ASP A 160 -3.38 5.79 -11.25
CA ASP A 160 -4.69 5.32 -11.65
C ASP A 160 -5.62 5.44 -10.45
N ILE A 161 -6.63 6.31 -10.57
CA ILE A 161 -7.74 6.37 -9.63
C ILE A 161 -8.89 5.55 -10.23
N ILE A 162 -9.16 4.43 -9.57
CA ILE A 162 -10.18 3.47 -9.96
C ILE A 162 -11.36 3.64 -9.03
N THR A 163 -12.53 3.85 -9.62
CA THR A 163 -13.78 3.99 -8.87
C THR A 163 -14.69 2.79 -9.11
N GLY A 164 -15.36 2.34 -8.06
CA GLY A 164 -16.26 1.20 -8.13
C GLY A 164 -17.65 1.55 -7.59
N ILE A 165 -18.68 1.15 -8.34
CA ILE A 165 -20.07 1.15 -7.89
C ILE A 165 -20.36 -0.22 -7.30
N LYS A 166 -20.87 -0.25 -6.07
CA LYS A 166 -21.39 -1.46 -5.42
C LYS A 166 -22.82 -1.62 -5.87
N SER A 167 -23.05 -2.61 -6.73
CA SER A 167 -24.39 -2.97 -7.18
C SER A 167 -24.81 -4.30 -6.57
N THR A 168 -26.11 -4.44 -6.29
CA THR A 168 -26.70 -5.74 -6.04
C THR A 168 -26.60 -6.62 -7.28
N LEU A 169 -26.44 -7.93 -7.10
CA LEU A 169 -26.44 -8.88 -8.20
C LEU A 169 -27.80 -8.92 -8.90
N THR A 170 -27.79 -8.97 -10.23
CA THR A 170 -28.97 -9.25 -11.06
C THR A 170 -29.46 -10.68 -10.82
N SER A 171 -30.71 -10.99 -11.20
CA SER A 171 -31.27 -12.34 -11.05
C SER A 171 -30.44 -13.41 -11.78
N ALA A 172 -29.94 -13.09 -12.99
CA ALA A 172 -29.07 -14.00 -13.75
C ALA A 172 -27.73 -14.24 -13.02
N GLN A 173 -27.11 -13.19 -12.49
CA GLN A 173 -25.87 -13.31 -11.70
C GLN A 173 -26.07 -14.10 -10.40
N LYS A 174 -27.19 -13.91 -9.70
CA LYS A 174 -27.55 -14.70 -8.51
C LYS A 174 -27.72 -16.18 -8.86
N SER A 175 -28.37 -16.48 -9.98
CA SER A 175 -28.55 -17.85 -10.45
C SER A 175 -27.22 -18.53 -10.80
N ASP A 176 -26.34 -17.84 -11.53
CA ASP A 176 -25.00 -18.35 -11.87
C ASP A 176 -24.13 -18.56 -10.62
N LEU A 177 -24.11 -17.57 -9.72
CA LEU A 177 -23.37 -17.65 -8.46
C LEU A 177 -23.85 -18.82 -7.61
N LYS A 178 -25.17 -19.01 -7.50
CA LYS A 178 -25.77 -20.14 -6.77
C LYS A 178 -25.29 -21.47 -7.33
N ALA A 179 -25.44 -21.69 -8.63
CA ALA A 179 -25.08 -22.96 -9.26
C ALA A 179 -23.59 -23.29 -9.06
N LYS A 180 -22.70 -22.30 -9.20
CA LYS A 180 -21.25 -22.50 -9.02
C LYS A 180 -20.85 -22.70 -7.56
N LEU A 181 -21.49 -22.00 -6.62
CA LEU A 181 -21.24 -22.21 -5.19
C LEU A 181 -21.72 -23.57 -4.70
N GLN A 182 -22.83 -24.09 -5.24
CA GLN A 182 -23.31 -25.44 -4.93
C GLN A 182 -22.30 -26.52 -5.36
N ALA A 183 -21.53 -26.28 -6.41
CA ALA A 183 -20.46 -27.15 -6.88
C ALA A 183 -19.07 -26.84 -6.27
N SER A 184 -18.96 -25.84 -5.38
CA SER A 184 -17.68 -25.36 -4.88
C SER A 184 -17.11 -26.27 -3.79
N LEU A 185 -15.91 -26.81 -4.01
CA LEU A 185 -15.16 -27.58 -3.01
C LEU A 185 -14.86 -26.77 -1.74
N LYS A 186 -14.73 -25.44 -1.84
CA LYS A 186 -14.51 -24.55 -0.69
C LYS A 186 -15.76 -24.50 0.21
N VAL A 187 -16.95 -24.40 -0.40
CA VAL A 187 -18.23 -24.42 0.33
C VAL A 187 -18.45 -25.79 0.96
N SER A 188 -18.25 -26.88 0.21
CA SER A 188 -18.30 -28.24 0.76
C SER A 188 -17.30 -28.46 1.90
N GLY A 189 -16.06 -27.98 1.74
CA GLY A 189 -15.03 -28.06 2.78
C GLY A 189 -15.44 -27.32 4.05
N LEU A 190 -16.05 -26.14 3.93
CA LEU A 190 -16.61 -25.42 5.08
C LEU A 190 -17.71 -26.25 5.76
N ILE A 191 -18.67 -26.81 5.02
CA ILE A 191 -19.72 -27.68 5.57
C ILE A 191 -19.11 -28.86 6.33
N THR A 192 -18.04 -29.48 5.81
CA THR A 192 -17.31 -30.54 6.51
C THR A 192 -16.73 -30.05 7.83
N THR A 193 -16.07 -28.90 7.84
CA THR A 193 -15.53 -28.31 9.07
C THR A 193 -16.64 -28.05 10.09
N LEU A 194 -17.77 -27.47 9.66
CA LEU A 194 -18.93 -27.22 10.53
C LEU A 194 -19.48 -28.51 11.10
N ALA A 195 -19.72 -29.51 10.25
CA ALA A 195 -20.22 -30.81 10.67
C ALA A 195 -19.31 -31.41 11.75
N ARG A 196 -17.99 -31.44 11.53
CA ARG A 196 -17.02 -31.96 12.49
C ARG A 196 -17.06 -31.21 13.83
N THR A 197 -17.14 -29.88 13.80
CA THR A 197 -17.26 -29.11 15.05
C THR A 197 -18.59 -29.38 15.76
N GLY A 198 -19.69 -29.54 15.03
CA GLY A 198 -20.99 -29.94 15.59
C GLY A 198 -20.93 -31.32 16.26
N LEU A 199 -20.31 -32.29 15.60
CA LEU A 199 -20.14 -33.65 16.12
C LEU A 199 -19.21 -33.71 17.35
N ALA A 200 -18.31 -32.73 17.51
CA ALA A 200 -17.45 -32.62 18.68
C ALA A 200 -18.19 -32.07 19.92
N GLY A 201 -19.41 -31.54 19.78
CA GLY A 201 -20.21 -31.02 20.90
C GLY A 201 -19.74 -29.70 21.49
N THR A 202 -18.68 -29.09 20.94
CA THR A 202 -18.06 -27.85 21.44
C THR A 202 -18.52 -26.60 20.69
N PHE A 203 -19.67 -26.68 20.01
CA PHE A 203 -20.02 -25.68 19.00
C PHE A 203 -20.75 -24.45 19.56
N ASP A 204 -20.15 -23.28 19.37
CA ASP A 204 -20.80 -21.99 19.49
C ASP A 204 -21.03 -21.38 18.09
N ALA A 205 -22.30 -21.38 17.65
CA ALA A 205 -22.71 -20.82 16.37
C ALA A 205 -22.37 -19.35 16.22
N ASN A 206 -22.44 -18.61 17.33
CA ASN A 206 -22.11 -17.20 17.33
C ASN A 206 -20.61 -16.99 17.19
N ALA A 207 -19.78 -17.85 17.80
CA ALA A 207 -18.32 -17.75 17.70
C ALA A 207 -17.81 -17.96 16.27
N LEU A 208 -18.44 -18.86 15.52
CA LEU A 208 -18.04 -19.18 14.15
C LEU A 208 -18.33 -18.03 13.16
N ILE A 209 -19.32 -17.19 13.43
CA ILE A 209 -19.77 -16.16 12.48
C ILE A 209 -19.36 -14.75 12.89
N ASN A 210 -19.37 -14.44 14.19
CA ASN A 210 -19.31 -13.04 14.64
C ASN A 210 -17.92 -12.43 14.75
N GLN A 211 -16.87 -13.19 15.10
CA GLN A 211 -15.57 -12.54 15.36
C GLN A 211 -14.33 -13.43 15.35
N LYS A 212 -14.45 -14.75 15.61
CA LYS A 212 -13.27 -15.60 15.81
C LYS A 212 -12.82 -16.41 14.58
N ASN A 213 -13.65 -16.55 13.55
CA ASN A 213 -13.29 -17.29 12.34
C ASN A 213 -13.16 -16.39 11.11
N THR A 214 -12.10 -15.57 11.11
CA THR A 214 -11.58 -14.94 9.89
C THR A 214 -11.46 -15.97 8.75
N GLU A 215 -11.10 -17.22 9.09
CA GLU A 215 -10.95 -18.33 8.15
C GLU A 215 -12.25 -18.70 7.42
N SER A 216 -13.37 -18.92 8.11
CA SER A 216 -14.64 -19.31 7.44
C SER A 216 -15.15 -18.20 6.53
N ARG A 217 -15.06 -16.94 6.98
CA ARG A 217 -15.44 -15.78 6.15
C ARG A 217 -14.51 -15.62 4.96
N GLN A 218 -13.21 -15.86 5.14
CA GLN A 218 -12.23 -15.85 4.07
C GLN A 218 -12.52 -16.94 3.04
N VAL A 219 -12.74 -18.19 3.46
CA VAL A 219 -13.09 -19.31 2.57
C VAL A 219 -14.33 -18.98 1.73
N LEU A 220 -15.38 -18.41 2.33
CA LEU A 220 -16.58 -17.99 1.59
C LEU A 220 -16.30 -16.82 0.65
N SER A 221 -15.57 -15.81 1.10
CA SER A 221 -15.18 -14.68 0.26
C SER A 221 -14.35 -15.14 -0.94
N GLU A 222 -13.46 -16.11 -0.75
CA GLU A 222 -12.66 -16.69 -1.82
C GLU A 222 -13.52 -17.53 -2.76
N ALA A 223 -14.44 -18.35 -2.24
CA ALA A 223 -15.36 -19.13 -3.06
C ALA A 223 -16.23 -18.24 -3.96
N VAL A 224 -16.70 -17.10 -3.44
CA VAL A 224 -17.44 -16.09 -4.22
C VAL A 224 -16.55 -15.46 -5.29
N LYS A 225 -15.29 -15.15 -4.96
CA LYS A 225 -14.32 -14.57 -5.91
C LYS A 225 -13.84 -15.55 -6.99
N ASP A 226 -13.80 -16.85 -6.69
CA ASP A 226 -13.50 -17.89 -7.68
C ASP A 226 -14.56 -17.91 -8.79
N VAL A 227 -15.81 -17.54 -8.47
CA VAL A 227 -16.90 -17.42 -9.46
C VAL A 227 -16.73 -16.15 -10.30
N ASN A 228 -16.49 -15.02 -9.65
CA ASN A 228 -16.19 -13.76 -10.32
C ASN A 228 -15.31 -12.89 -9.40
N PRO A 229 -14.11 -12.47 -9.84
CA PRO A 229 -13.19 -11.69 -8.99
C PRO A 229 -13.74 -10.32 -8.57
N ASN A 230 -14.75 -9.80 -9.28
CA ASN A 230 -15.41 -8.54 -8.93
C ASN A 230 -16.55 -8.69 -7.92
N TYR A 231 -16.89 -9.93 -7.52
CA TYR A 231 -17.85 -10.16 -6.46
C TYR A 231 -17.21 -9.96 -5.08
N ASP A 232 -18.00 -9.45 -4.15
CA ASP A 232 -17.58 -9.19 -2.78
C ASP A 232 -18.67 -9.65 -1.82
N LEU A 233 -18.27 -10.48 -0.88
CA LEU A 233 -19.11 -10.93 0.22
C LEU A 233 -18.91 -9.99 1.42
N SER A 234 -19.38 -8.75 1.29
CA SER A 234 -19.26 -7.74 2.34
C SER A 234 -20.58 -7.61 3.11
N GLY A 235 -20.54 -7.84 4.42
CA GLY A 235 -21.69 -7.65 5.30
C GLY A 235 -22.60 -8.87 5.43
N LEU A 236 -22.00 -10.06 5.66
CA LEU A 236 -22.76 -11.23 6.11
C LEU A 236 -23.64 -10.86 7.30
N ASP A 237 -24.94 -11.10 7.20
CA ASP A 237 -25.86 -11.01 8.33
C ASP A 237 -25.56 -12.16 9.29
N PRO A 238 -24.99 -11.87 10.47
CA PRO A 238 -24.56 -12.93 11.36
C PRO A 238 -25.72 -13.71 11.95
N ALA A 239 -26.87 -13.08 12.16
CA ALA A 239 -28.03 -13.74 12.75
C ALA A 239 -28.59 -14.80 11.79
N LYS A 240 -28.75 -14.44 10.50
CA LYS A 240 -29.20 -15.41 9.48
C LYS A 240 -28.19 -16.53 9.29
N ALA A 241 -26.91 -16.20 9.21
CA ALA A 241 -25.85 -17.20 9.12
C ALA A 241 -25.90 -18.16 10.33
N THR A 242 -26.09 -17.63 11.54
CA THR A 242 -26.15 -18.41 12.78
C THR A 242 -27.32 -19.38 12.74
N ILE A 243 -28.52 -18.92 12.36
CA ILE A 243 -29.72 -19.75 12.29
C ILE A 243 -29.51 -20.89 11.28
N THR A 244 -29.00 -20.61 10.08
CA THR A 244 -28.77 -21.65 9.07
C THR A 244 -27.72 -22.66 9.54
N VAL A 245 -26.64 -22.21 10.17
CA VAL A 245 -25.60 -23.09 10.72
C VAL A 245 -26.13 -23.91 11.91
N GLN A 246 -26.96 -23.34 12.78
CA GLN A 246 -27.59 -24.08 13.89
C GLN A 246 -28.47 -25.21 13.37
N ASN A 247 -29.30 -24.95 12.35
CA ASN A 247 -30.14 -25.98 11.74
C ASN A 247 -29.32 -27.16 11.18
N LEU A 248 -28.14 -26.88 10.60
CA LEU A 248 -27.20 -27.93 10.18
C LEU A 248 -26.71 -28.79 11.34
N LEU A 249 -26.32 -28.13 12.41
CA LEU A 249 -25.64 -28.80 13.51
C LEU A 249 -26.60 -29.57 14.38
N SER A 250 -27.83 -29.09 14.56
CA SER A 250 -28.87 -29.85 15.27
C SER A 250 -29.08 -31.23 14.64
N ASN A 251 -29.00 -31.34 13.31
CA ASN A 251 -29.14 -32.63 12.65
C ASN A 251 -27.94 -33.56 12.88
N PHE A 252 -26.70 -33.04 12.83
CA PHE A 252 -25.52 -33.83 13.17
C PHE A 252 -25.48 -34.23 14.64
N GLN A 253 -25.95 -33.36 15.53
CA GLN A 253 -26.11 -33.64 16.96
C GLN A 253 -27.12 -34.76 17.20
N LEU A 254 -28.24 -34.82 16.45
CA LEU A 254 -29.19 -35.94 16.58
C LEU A 254 -28.54 -37.30 16.25
N MET A 255 -27.62 -37.34 15.29
CA MET A 255 -26.85 -38.55 14.97
C MET A 255 -25.82 -38.88 16.05
N MET A 256 -25.11 -37.88 16.60
CA MET A 256 -24.21 -38.10 17.74
C MET A 256 -24.96 -38.58 18.97
N ASN A 257 -26.07 -37.95 19.33
CA ASN A 257 -26.91 -38.35 20.45
C ASN A 257 -27.41 -39.79 20.30
N ALA A 258 -27.69 -40.24 19.07
CA ALA A 258 -28.04 -41.64 18.82
C ALA A 258 -26.85 -42.59 19.04
N THR A 259 -25.64 -42.15 18.69
CA THR A 259 -24.38 -42.90 18.89
C THR A 259 -23.96 -42.92 20.36
N ASP A 260 -24.14 -41.82 21.10
CA ASP A 260 -23.85 -41.72 22.53
C ASP A 260 -24.80 -42.60 23.35
N LYS A 261 -26.07 -42.69 22.95
CA LYS A 261 -27.01 -43.66 23.55
C LYS A 261 -26.56 -45.10 23.35
N LEU A 262 -25.95 -45.45 22.20
CA LEU A 262 -25.33 -46.77 22.02
C LEU A 262 -24.12 -46.95 22.94
N PHE A 263 -23.29 -45.91 23.06
CA PHE A 263 -22.12 -45.93 23.93
C PHE A 263 -22.51 -46.21 25.40
N ASP A 264 -23.50 -45.49 25.92
CA ASP A 264 -23.99 -45.64 27.30
C ASP A 264 -24.48 -47.07 27.59
N MET A 265 -25.14 -47.70 26.62
CA MET A 265 -25.60 -49.09 26.72
C MET A 265 -24.47 -50.12 26.81
N THR A 266 -23.24 -49.76 26.41
CA THR A 266 -22.09 -50.68 26.38
C THR A 266 -21.09 -50.47 27.52
N THR A 267 -21.44 -49.66 28.52
CA THR A 267 -20.59 -49.41 29.69
C THR A 267 -20.44 -50.61 30.62
N ALA A 268 -21.35 -51.58 30.54
CA ALA A 268 -21.25 -52.82 31.31
C ALA A 268 -20.09 -53.72 30.80
N PRO A 269 -19.35 -54.41 31.68
CA PRO A 269 -18.21 -55.25 31.29
C PRO A 269 -18.52 -56.33 30.24
N SER A 270 -19.76 -56.84 30.21
CA SER A 270 -20.24 -57.81 29.21
C SER A 270 -20.21 -57.28 27.77
N TYR A 271 -20.10 -55.97 27.57
CA TYR A 271 -20.09 -55.31 26.27
C TYR A 271 -18.76 -54.64 25.92
N ALA A 272 -17.66 -54.93 26.62
CA ALA A 272 -16.38 -54.26 26.41
C ALA A 272 -15.88 -54.28 24.95
N ALA A 273 -16.07 -55.39 24.23
CA ALA A 273 -15.71 -55.49 22.81
C ALA A 273 -16.61 -54.62 21.91
N THR A 274 -17.91 -54.55 22.21
CA THR A 274 -18.87 -53.68 21.50
C THR A 274 -18.60 -52.21 21.79
N HIS A 275 -18.22 -51.88 23.03
CA HIS A 275 -17.83 -50.54 23.45
C HIS A 275 -16.69 -49.99 22.60
N ALA A 276 -15.61 -50.76 22.44
CA ALA A 276 -14.48 -50.35 21.60
C ALA A 276 -14.90 -50.08 20.13
N LYS A 277 -15.81 -50.89 19.59
CA LYS A 277 -16.35 -50.68 18.23
C LYS A 277 -17.17 -49.39 18.13
N ILE A 278 -17.95 -49.04 19.16
CA ILE A 278 -18.72 -47.79 19.19
C ILE A 278 -17.78 -46.58 19.30
N VAL A 279 -16.72 -46.65 20.10
CA VAL A 279 -15.68 -45.59 20.17
C VAL A 279 -15.03 -45.37 18.80
N ASN A 280 -14.71 -46.46 18.09
CA ASN A 280 -14.17 -46.37 16.73
C ASN A 280 -15.17 -45.75 15.76
N LEU A 281 -16.46 -46.09 15.86
CA LEU A 281 -17.53 -45.47 15.08
C LEU A 281 -17.65 -43.96 15.38
N GLN A 282 -17.69 -43.55 16.64
CA GLN A 282 -17.73 -42.13 17.04
C GLN A 282 -16.51 -41.37 16.50
N THR A 283 -15.34 -41.99 16.55
CA THR A 283 -14.11 -41.40 16.01
C THR A 283 -14.21 -41.23 14.49
N ALA A 284 -14.63 -42.27 13.76
CA ALA A 284 -14.81 -42.23 12.32
C ALA A 284 -15.83 -41.16 11.87
N LEU A 285 -16.93 -41.02 12.61
CA LEU A 285 -17.93 -39.98 12.38
C LEU A 285 -17.32 -38.57 12.50
N LYS A 286 -16.44 -38.36 13.49
CA LYS A 286 -15.83 -37.06 13.78
C LYS A 286 -14.66 -36.70 12.85
N THR A 287 -13.87 -37.65 12.39
CA THR A 287 -12.57 -37.35 11.74
C THR A 287 -12.46 -37.80 10.30
N THR A 288 -13.07 -38.93 9.94
CA THR A 288 -12.81 -39.58 8.63
C THR A 288 -13.69 -39.02 7.52
N ILE A 289 -14.93 -38.66 7.84
CA ILE A 289 -15.93 -38.34 6.82
C ILE A 289 -15.75 -36.92 6.27
N ASN A 290 -15.86 -36.80 4.95
CA ASN A 290 -16.01 -35.54 4.26
C ASN A 290 -17.50 -35.21 4.08
N TRP A 291 -18.12 -34.69 5.14
CA TRP A 291 -19.57 -34.45 5.21
C TRP A 291 -20.11 -33.55 4.11
N GLY A 292 -19.29 -32.66 3.55
CA GLY A 292 -19.62 -31.75 2.46
C GLY A 292 -19.72 -32.39 1.08
N VAL A 293 -19.34 -33.66 0.92
CA VAL A 293 -19.44 -34.39 -0.36
C VAL A 293 -19.95 -35.84 -0.24
N ILE A 294 -20.13 -36.35 0.98
CA ILE A 294 -20.51 -37.76 1.20
C ILE A 294 -21.73 -38.22 0.39
N THR A 295 -21.62 -39.40 -0.22
CA THR A 295 -22.68 -40.14 -0.94
C THR A 295 -22.77 -41.57 -0.40
N LYS A 296 -23.85 -42.29 -0.76
CA LYS A 296 -24.00 -43.71 -0.37
C LYS A 296 -22.98 -44.63 -1.06
N ASP A 297 -22.37 -44.18 -2.14
CA ASP A 297 -21.40 -44.96 -2.90
C ASP A 297 -19.97 -44.84 -2.37
N ASP A 298 -19.72 -43.86 -1.51
CA ASP A 298 -18.39 -43.57 -0.96
C ASP A 298 -17.90 -44.69 -0.02
N ALA A 299 -16.59 -44.89 0.00
CA ALA A 299 -15.95 -45.92 0.82
C ALA A 299 -16.14 -45.62 2.33
N GLU A 300 -16.09 -44.35 2.72
CA GLU A 300 -16.28 -43.90 4.09
C GLU A 300 -17.71 -44.21 4.57
N TYR A 301 -18.72 -43.92 3.75
CA TYR A 301 -20.12 -44.24 4.05
C TYR A 301 -20.29 -45.77 4.24
N LYS A 302 -19.80 -46.56 3.28
CA LYS A 302 -19.87 -48.03 3.34
C LYS A 302 -19.17 -48.59 4.57
N THR A 303 -18.04 -48.01 4.98
CA THR A 303 -17.30 -48.40 6.19
C THR A 303 -18.10 -48.16 7.46
N ILE A 304 -18.84 -47.05 7.55
CA ILE A 304 -19.70 -46.75 8.70
C ILE A 304 -20.88 -47.70 8.76
N VAL A 305 -21.55 -47.92 7.62
CA VAL A 305 -22.66 -48.88 7.55
C VAL A 305 -22.19 -50.29 7.96
N GLN A 306 -21.01 -50.70 7.49
CA GLN A 306 -20.42 -51.97 7.90
C GLN A 306 -20.07 -51.99 9.40
N SER A 307 -19.62 -50.87 9.97
CA SER A 307 -19.35 -50.75 11.41
C SER A 307 -20.62 -50.88 12.24
N LEU A 308 -21.72 -50.25 11.82
CA LEU A 308 -23.04 -50.39 12.45
C LEU A 308 -23.53 -51.84 12.43
N LYS A 309 -23.38 -52.51 11.28
CA LYS A 309 -23.69 -53.95 11.14
C LYS A 309 -22.84 -54.79 12.10
N THR A 310 -21.52 -54.57 12.14
CA THR A 310 -20.60 -55.30 13.02
C THR A 310 -20.86 -55.05 14.52
N ILE A 311 -21.37 -53.86 14.89
CA ILE A 311 -21.83 -53.56 16.25
C ILE A 311 -23.09 -54.35 16.56
N ASN A 312 -24.08 -54.32 15.66
CA ASN A 312 -25.32 -55.06 15.84
C ASN A 312 -25.06 -56.57 15.96
N ASP A 313 -24.23 -57.14 15.09
CA ASP A 313 -23.92 -58.58 15.04
C ASP A 313 -23.10 -59.05 16.25
N ALA A 314 -22.42 -58.14 16.96
CA ALA A 314 -21.65 -58.47 18.17
C ALA A 314 -22.54 -58.76 19.39
N ILE A 315 -23.80 -58.34 19.37
CA ILE A 315 -24.77 -58.61 20.43
C ILE A 315 -25.40 -59.98 20.19
N ALA A 316 -25.32 -60.86 21.19
CA ALA A 316 -25.87 -62.21 21.13
C ALA A 316 -27.38 -62.19 20.83
N ALA A 317 -27.87 -63.21 20.12
CA ALA A 317 -29.26 -63.25 19.67
C ALA A 317 -30.26 -63.38 20.82
N ASP A 318 -29.83 -63.98 21.92
CA ASP A 318 -30.58 -64.20 23.17
C ASP A 318 -30.43 -63.05 24.18
N ASP A 319 -29.60 -62.04 23.89
CA ASP A 319 -29.44 -60.88 24.74
C ASP A 319 -30.72 -60.01 24.72
N GLY A 320 -31.27 -59.72 25.91
CA GLY A 320 -32.47 -58.90 26.06
C GLY A 320 -32.36 -57.49 25.47
N ASN A 321 -31.13 -57.00 25.24
CA ASN A 321 -30.87 -55.71 24.61
C ASN A 321 -30.76 -55.77 23.08
N LYS A 322 -30.73 -56.96 22.45
CA LYS A 322 -30.52 -57.13 21.00
C LYS A 322 -31.48 -56.28 20.17
N ALA A 323 -32.77 -56.31 20.49
CA ALA A 323 -33.78 -55.53 19.78
C ALA A 323 -33.52 -54.01 19.87
N ILE A 324 -33.06 -53.53 21.03
CA ILE A 324 -32.73 -52.11 21.24
C ILE A 324 -31.50 -51.73 20.41
N PHE A 325 -30.44 -52.55 20.38
CA PHE A 325 -29.26 -52.33 19.53
C PHE A 325 -29.61 -52.32 18.05
N THR A 326 -30.46 -53.25 17.60
CA THR A 326 -30.93 -53.29 16.20
C THR A 326 -31.70 -52.03 15.85
N GLN A 327 -32.62 -51.58 16.72
CA GLN A 327 -33.37 -50.34 16.49
C GLN A 327 -32.45 -49.11 16.44
N LYS A 328 -31.48 -48.99 17.35
CA LYS A 328 -30.57 -47.85 17.43
C LYS A 328 -29.59 -47.80 16.25
N THR A 329 -29.04 -48.94 15.85
CA THR A 329 -28.15 -49.00 14.68
C THR A 329 -28.92 -48.69 13.39
N ALA A 330 -30.17 -49.15 13.25
CA ALA A 330 -31.06 -48.77 12.16
C ALA A 330 -31.41 -47.26 12.15
N ASP A 331 -31.66 -46.65 13.33
CA ASP A 331 -31.89 -45.20 13.45
C ASP A 331 -30.65 -44.39 13.02
N ILE A 332 -29.44 -44.78 13.45
CA ILE A 332 -28.20 -44.12 13.02
C ILE A 332 -28.01 -44.26 11.51
N GLN A 333 -28.22 -45.47 10.96
CA GLN A 333 -28.11 -45.68 9.51
C GLN A 333 -29.14 -44.83 8.75
N SER A 334 -30.40 -44.79 9.19
CA SER A 334 -31.43 -43.95 8.55
C SER A 334 -31.06 -42.46 8.58
N LYS A 335 -30.50 -41.97 9.68
CA LYS A 335 -29.97 -40.59 9.76
C LYS A 335 -28.81 -40.38 8.81
N LEU A 336 -27.85 -41.31 8.76
CA LEU A 336 -26.71 -41.27 7.84
C LEU A 336 -27.16 -41.28 6.37
N ASP A 337 -28.17 -42.07 6.03
CA ASP A 337 -28.77 -42.16 4.69
C ASP A 337 -29.38 -40.84 4.21
N ASN A 338 -29.87 -40.02 5.15
CA ASN A 338 -30.46 -38.73 4.86
C ASN A 338 -29.43 -37.58 4.83
N VAL A 339 -28.18 -37.82 5.25
CA VAL A 339 -27.12 -36.79 5.28
C VAL A 339 -26.91 -36.12 3.91
N PRO A 340 -26.86 -36.83 2.76
CA PRO A 340 -26.69 -36.17 1.47
C PRO A 340 -27.81 -35.17 1.14
N ASN A 341 -29.07 -35.56 1.36
CA ASN A 341 -30.23 -34.70 1.13
C ASN A 341 -30.21 -33.47 2.05
N LEU A 342 -29.87 -33.69 3.32
CA LEU A 342 -29.78 -32.65 4.32
C LEU A 342 -28.67 -31.64 3.99
N ARG A 343 -27.48 -32.15 3.61
CA ARG A 343 -26.35 -31.34 3.15
C ARG A 343 -26.78 -30.47 1.98
N ASP A 344 -27.44 -31.02 0.98
CA ASP A 344 -27.84 -30.29 -0.23
C ASP A 344 -28.88 -29.22 0.09
N ALA A 345 -29.88 -29.55 0.92
CA ALA A 345 -30.88 -28.60 1.39
C ALA A 345 -30.24 -27.43 2.14
N ILE A 346 -29.28 -27.71 3.02
CA ILE A 346 -28.63 -26.68 3.83
C ILE A 346 -27.63 -25.87 3.00
N SER A 347 -26.83 -26.50 2.15
CA SER A 347 -25.94 -25.78 1.23
C SER A 347 -26.74 -24.80 0.39
N LYS A 348 -27.88 -25.24 -0.17
CA LYS A 348 -28.82 -24.39 -0.89
C LYS A 348 -29.33 -23.25 0.00
N GLN A 349 -29.84 -23.55 1.19
CA GLN A 349 -30.38 -22.54 2.10
C GLN A 349 -29.30 -21.52 2.52
N PHE A 350 -28.10 -21.97 2.86
CA PHE A 350 -26.99 -21.11 3.23
C PHE A 350 -26.57 -20.20 2.08
N ILE A 351 -26.49 -20.72 0.87
CA ILE A 351 -26.23 -19.90 -0.31
C ILE A 351 -27.34 -18.87 -0.49
N GLU A 352 -28.61 -19.27 -0.45
CA GLU A 352 -29.77 -18.41 -0.73
C GLU A 352 -30.02 -17.34 0.34
N ASP A 353 -29.92 -17.69 1.62
CA ASP A 353 -30.29 -16.82 2.74
C ASP A 353 -29.11 -15.99 3.25
N VAL A 354 -27.89 -16.49 3.07
CA VAL A 354 -26.68 -15.91 3.69
C VAL A 354 -25.74 -15.34 2.64
N ILE A 355 -25.39 -16.09 1.59
CA ILE A 355 -24.38 -15.63 0.63
C ILE A 355 -24.97 -14.67 -0.39
N LEU A 356 -26.03 -15.06 -1.12
CA LEU A 356 -26.59 -14.27 -2.21
C LEU A 356 -27.09 -12.87 -1.79
N PRO A 357 -27.76 -12.67 -0.64
CA PRO A 357 -28.24 -11.35 -0.24
C PRO A 357 -27.11 -10.41 0.17
N ASN A 358 -25.96 -10.98 0.57
CA ASN A 358 -24.81 -10.24 1.07
C ASN A 358 -23.66 -10.19 0.06
N THR A 359 -23.89 -10.66 -1.18
CA THR A 359 -22.93 -10.57 -2.28
C THR A 359 -23.27 -9.40 -3.18
N TYR A 360 -22.26 -8.63 -3.52
CA TYR A 360 -22.35 -7.47 -4.40
C TYR A 360 -21.34 -7.60 -5.53
N ILE A 361 -21.58 -6.90 -6.63
CA ILE A 361 -20.60 -6.73 -7.71
C ILE A 361 -20.04 -5.30 -7.64
N TYR A 362 -18.72 -5.20 -7.70
CA TYR A 362 -18.05 -3.91 -7.91
C TYR A 362 -17.83 -3.71 -9.40
N LEU A 363 -18.51 -2.70 -9.95
CA LEU A 363 -18.35 -2.29 -11.34
C LEU A 363 -17.35 -1.16 -11.41
N ARG A 364 -16.24 -1.38 -12.11
CA ARG A 364 -15.22 -0.37 -12.39
C ARG A 364 -15.81 0.70 -13.31
N GLN A 365 -15.85 1.95 -12.87
CA GLN A 365 -16.53 3.02 -13.61
C GLN A 365 -15.55 3.79 -14.52
N ASN A 366 -14.38 4.20 -14.02
CA ASN A 366 -13.40 4.99 -14.79
C ASN A 366 -11.96 4.68 -14.35
N ASP A 367 -11.03 4.81 -15.30
CA ASP A 367 -9.58 4.91 -15.06
C ASP A 367 -9.18 6.34 -15.38
N THR A 368 -8.57 7.04 -14.41
CA THR A 368 -8.05 8.39 -14.67
C THR A 368 -6.55 8.28 -14.87
N TYR A 369 -6.06 8.58 -16.07
CA TYR A 369 -4.63 8.76 -16.33
C TYR A 369 -4.27 10.22 -16.11
N VAL A 370 -3.28 10.47 -15.27
CA VAL A 370 -2.82 11.83 -14.97
C VAL A 370 -1.60 12.11 -15.85
N ASP A 371 -1.86 12.45 -17.11
CA ASP A 371 -0.81 12.67 -18.13
C ASP A 371 0.15 13.82 -17.79
N ASP A 372 -0.25 14.73 -16.88
CA ASP A 372 0.53 15.92 -16.53
C ASP A 372 1.77 15.62 -15.67
N PHE A 373 1.96 14.37 -15.25
CA PHE A 373 3.08 13.97 -14.41
C PHE A 373 4.44 14.03 -15.14
N GLN A 374 4.44 13.84 -16.47
CA GLN A 374 5.67 13.87 -17.29
C GLN A 374 6.39 15.23 -17.27
N LYS A 375 5.75 16.33 -16.82
CA LYS A 375 6.38 17.66 -16.79
C LYS A 375 7.40 17.88 -15.69
N ASN A 376 7.46 17.02 -14.66
CA ASN A 376 8.30 17.23 -13.47
C ASN A 376 9.64 16.48 -13.47
N ALA A 377 9.91 15.64 -14.49
CA ALA A 377 11.20 14.97 -14.67
C ALA A 377 12.22 15.81 -15.46
N LYS A 378 12.11 17.14 -15.44
CA LYS A 378 13.02 18.02 -16.17
C LYS A 378 14.32 18.21 -15.38
N LEU A 379 15.46 18.14 -16.08
CA LEU A 379 16.77 18.49 -15.53
C LEU A 379 16.68 19.85 -14.84
N TYR A 380 17.07 19.89 -13.57
CA TYR A 380 17.05 21.11 -12.79
C TYR A 380 18.34 21.90 -13.04
N VAL A 381 18.19 23.08 -13.62
CA VAL A 381 19.30 23.98 -13.97
C VAL A 381 19.21 25.22 -13.09
N ASN A 382 20.31 25.57 -12.41
CA ASN A 382 20.37 26.78 -11.61
C ASN A 382 21.53 27.70 -12.00
N LEU A 383 21.31 29.01 -11.98
CA LEU A 383 22.36 30.01 -12.13
C LEU A 383 23.08 30.21 -10.80
N ASP A 384 24.41 30.25 -10.83
CA ASP A 384 25.25 30.59 -9.68
C ASP A 384 26.26 31.68 -10.00
N VAL A 385 26.73 32.33 -8.93
CA VAL A 385 27.90 33.20 -8.94
C VAL A 385 28.86 32.71 -7.88
N GLY A 386 30.14 32.66 -8.20
CA GLY A 386 31.15 32.11 -7.32
C GLY A 386 32.51 32.76 -7.47
N TYR A 387 33.41 32.37 -6.56
CA TYR A 387 34.80 32.78 -6.55
C TYR A 387 35.68 31.53 -6.62
N ALA A 388 36.52 31.45 -7.65
CA ALA A 388 37.34 30.30 -7.97
C ALA A 388 38.83 30.63 -7.84
N TYR A 389 39.58 29.80 -7.13
CA TYR A 389 41.03 29.82 -7.15
C TYR A 389 41.53 28.87 -8.25
N VAL A 390 42.24 29.42 -9.24
CA VAL A 390 42.76 28.67 -10.40
C VAL A 390 44.23 28.36 -10.20
N GLY A 391 44.56 27.11 -9.87
CA GLY A 391 45.89 26.73 -9.37
C GLY A 391 47.05 26.98 -10.35
N ARG A 392 46.83 26.83 -11.66
CA ARG A 392 47.87 27.13 -12.68
C ARG A 392 48.10 28.62 -12.93
N MET A 393 47.18 29.47 -12.46
CA MET A 393 47.29 30.93 -12.59
C MET A 393 47.65 31.60 -11.27
N ASP A 394 47.58 30.86 -10.16
CA ASP A 394 47.77 31.38 -8.80
C ASP A 394 46.92 32.63 -8.55
N ARG A 395 45.65 32.58 -8.98
CA ARG A 395 44.74 33.74 -8.97
C ARG A 395 43.32 33.33 -8.65
N GLY A 396 42.68 34.16 -7.83
CA GLY A 396 41.24 34.12 -7.60
C GLY A 396 40.45 34.89 -8.68
N LEU A 397 39.37 34.29 -9.17
CA LEU A 397 38.53 34.83 -10.23
C LEU A 397 37.06 34.65 -9.86
N ALA A 398 36.28 35.73 -9.94
CA ALA A 398 34.83 35.63 -9.90
C ALA A 398 34.30 35.04 -11.21
N TYR A 399 33.24 34.24 -11.13
CA TYR A 399 32.58 33.61 -12.27
C TYR A 399 31.07 33.59 -12.11
N SER A 400 30.35 33.42 -13.21
CA SER A 400 28.93 33.04 -13.20
C SER A 400 28.74 31.78 -14.03
N GLY A 401 27.88 30.87 -13.60
CA GLY A 401 27.66 29.61 -14.29
C GLY A 401 26.30 28.98 -14.06
N PHE A 402 26.04 27.94 -14.84
CA PHE A 402 24.89 27.07 -14.67
C PHE A 402 25.32 25.77 -14.03
N ASN A 403 24.56 25.34 -13.02
CA ASN A 403 24.66 24.02 -12.43
C ASN A 403 23.52 23.15 -12.93
N ILE A 404 23.87 22.05 -13.59
CA ILE A 404 22.92 21.03 -14.05
C ILE A 404 22.94 19.91 -13.02
N TYR A 405 21.83 19.72 -12.33
CA TYR A 405 21.72 18.68 -11.31
C TYR A 405 21.34 17.34 -11.92
N PHE A 406 21.89 16.27 -11.36
CA PHE A 406 21.56 14.89 -11.78
C PHE A 406 20.12 14.50 -11.38
N ARG A 407 19.43 15.34 -10.60
CA ARG A 407 18.00 15.21 -10.29
C ARG A 407 17.31 16.56 -10.07
N PRO A 408 15.98 16.60 -10.22
CA PRO A 408 15.13 17.65 -9.70
C PRO A 408 15.39 17.85 -8.21
N ILE A 409 15.38 19.12 -7.79
CA ILE A 409 15.54 19.52 -6.40
C ILE A 409 14.34 20.35 -6.00
N ASP A 410 13.61 19.87 -4.99
CA ASP A 410 12.64 20.69 -4.26
C ASP A 410 13.40 21.54 -3.23
N ARG A 411 13.42 22.87 -3.43
CA ARG A 411 14.08 23.81 -2.51
C ARG A 411 13.35 23.94 -1.17
N SER A 412 12.09 23.52 -1.08
CA SER A 412 11.31 23.55 0.16
C SER A 412 11.68 22.43 1.13
N VAL A 413 12.42 21.41 0.66
CA VAL A 413 12.85 20.26 1.46
C VAL A 413 14.26 20.50 2.00
N PRO A 414 14.48 20.50 3.33
CA PRO A 414 15.81 20.56 3.90
C PRO A 414 16.70 19.42 3.39
N LEU A 415 17.96 19.71 3.04
CA LEU A 415 18.90 18.69 2.53
C LEU A 415 19.21 17.54 3.52
N SER A 416 18.78 17.65 4.78
CA SER A 416 18.89 16.62 5.81
C SER A 416 17.79 15.56 5.73
N GLN A 417 16.72 15.77 4.94
CA GLN A 417 15.61 14.81 4.80
C GLN A 417 15.85 13.75 3.70
N TYR A 418 17.00 13.80 3.04
CA TYR A 418 17.42 12.83 2.04
C TYR A 418 18.30 11.77 2.70
N ASP A 419 17.67 10.67 3.14
CA ASP A 419 18.27 9.71 4.08
C ASP A 419 19.09 8.60 3.39
N SER A 420 18.82 8.36 2.10
CA SER A 420 19.54 7.37 1.30
C SER A 420 20.85 7.95 0.80
N PHE A 421 21.97 7.21 0.91
CA PHE A 421 23.28 7.69 0.47
C PHE A 421 23.30 8.10 -1.02
N GLY A 422 22.70 7.29 -1.90
CA GLY A 422 22.62 7.61 -3.33
C GLY A 422 21.75 8.83 -3.60
N ASP A 423 20.67 8.97 -2.83
CA ASP A 423 19.73 10.08 -2.94
C ASP A 423 20.35 11.41 -2.47
N TRP A 424 21.01 11.36 -1.31
CA TRP A 424 21.81 12.42 -0.72
C TRP A 424 22.93 12.90 -1.66
N LEU A 425 23.63 11.96 -2.31
CA LEU A 425 24.68 12.31 -3.26
C LEU A 425 24.10 12.97 -4.52
N ALA A 426 22.99 12.46 -5.04
CA ALA A 426 22.34 12.97 -6.24
C ALA A 426 21.78 14.39 -6.06
N VAL A 427 21.17 14.73 -4.90
CA VAL A 427 20.64 16.09 -4.65
C VAL A 427 21.75 17.12 -4.47
N ARG A 428 22.93 16.69 -4.02
CA ARG A 428 24.04 17.59 -3.75
C ARG A 428 24.95 17.78 -4.95
N SER A 429 25.01 16.82 -5.85
CA SER A 429 25.95 16.82 -6.97
C SER A 429 25.39 17.50 -8.21
N SER A 430 26.20 18.35 -8.85
CA SER A 430 25.87 19.00 -10.12
C SER A 430 27.05 19.05 -11.08
N LEU A 431 26.76 19.24 -12.37
CA LEU A 431 27.73 19.66 -13.37
C LEU A 431 27.74 21.19 -13.47
N LEU A 432 28.91 21.80 -13.40
CA LEU A 432 29.11 23.24 -13.55
C LEU A 432 29.58 23.58 -14.96
N ILE A 433 28.90 24.53 -15.59
CA ILE A 433 29.31 25.19 -16.84
C ILE A 433 29.24 26.70 -16.60
N GLY A 434 30.38 27.38 -16.51
CA GLY A 434 30.44 28.81 -16.20
C GLY A 434 31.46 29.60 -17.00
N ILE A 435 31.44 30.91 -16.85
CA ILE A 435 32.37 31.84 -17.47
C ILE A 435 32.95 32.79 -16.42
N THR A 436 34.23 33.12 -16.53
CA THR A 436 34.85 34.09 -15.62
C THR A 436 34.28 35.49 -15.88
N LEU A 437 34.04 36.26 -14.81
CA LEU A 437 33.60 37.65 -14.93
C LEU A 437 34.77 38.59 -15.25
N ALA A 438 35.96 38.29 -14.72
CA ALA A 438 37.19 39.02 -15.02
C ALA A 438 37.92 38.46 -16.24
N SER A 439 38.73 39.31 -16.89
CA SER A 439 39.62 38.87 -17.97
C SER A 439 40.70 37.93 -17.40
N VAL A 440 40.95 36.83 -18.12
CA VAL A 440 42.06 35.91 -17.85
C VAL A 440 43.25 36.17 -18.77
N GLU A 441 43.12 37.10 -19.71
CA GLU A 441 44.17 37.42 -20.68
C GLU A 441 45.41 37.99 -20.01
N GLN A 442 46.57 37.58 -20.51
CA GLN A 442 47.87 38.13 -20.17
C GLN A 442 48.77 37.96 -21.40
N ASP A 443 49.30 39.08 -21.89
CA ASP A 443 50.10 39.15 -23.10
C ASP A 443 51.23 38.12 -23.10
N ASN A 444 51.36 37.39 -24.20
CA ASN A 444 52.35 36.32 -24.41
C ASN A 444 52.37 35.23 -23.32
N VAL A 445 51.29 35.10 -22.54
CA VAL A 445 51.17 34.06 -21.52
C VAL A 445 49.89 33.25 -21.73
N ARG A 446 48.73 33.91 -21.86
CA ARG A 446 47.43 33.25 -21.95
C ARG A 446 46.33 34.14 -22.54
N LYS A 447 45.32 33.51 -23.14
CA LYS A 447 44.08 34.15 -23.63
C LYS A 447 42.85 33.45 -23.06
N GLY A 448 41.71 34.16 -23.05
CA GLY A 448 40.41 33.57 -22.71
C GLY A 448 39.96 32.54 -23.75
N PHE A 449 39.11 31.60 -23.35
CA PHE A 449 38.48 30.65 -24.26
C PHE A 449 37.29 31.28 -25.01
N ILE A 450 36.56 32.18 -24.34
CA ILE A 450 35.47 32.97 -24.94
C ILE A 450 35.85 34.45 -24.83
N GLY A 451 36.36 35.01 -25.91
CA GLY A 451 36.98 36.35 -25.89
C GLY A 451 38.16 36.39 -24.91
N ASN A 452 38.10 37.27 -23.92
CA ASN A 452 39.13 37.38 -22.87
C ASN A 452 38.75 36.64 -21.56
N LYS A 453 37.68 35.84 -21.55
CA LYS A 453 37.19 35.11 -20.37
C LYS A 453 37.52 33.61 -20.43
N GLY A 454 37.70 32.99 -19.27
CA GLY A 454 37.85 31.54 -19.16
C GLY A 454 36.49 30.83 -19.15
N LEU A 455 36.41 29.65 -19.76
CA LEU A 455 35.27 28.74 -19.63
C LEU A 455 35.54 27.78 -18.46
N MET A 456 34.63 27.70 -17.50
CA MET A 456 34.73 26.84 -16.33
C MET A 456 33.86 25.61 -16.51
N LEU A 457 34.46 24.43 -16.39
CA LEU A 457 33.78 23.14 -16.44
C LEU A 457 34.13 22.35 -15.18
N GLY A 458 33.15 21.80 -14.47
CA GLY A 458 33.45 21.09 -13.24
C GLY A 458 32.28 20.32 -12.63
N TYR A 459 32.54 19.82 -11.43
CA TYR A 459 31.57 19.18 -10.56
C TYR A 459 31.33 20.06 -9.34
N GLY A 460 30.06 20.26 -9.01
CA GLY A 460 29.61 20.98 -7.84
C GLY A 460 29.05 20.05 -6.78
N PHE A 461 29.23 20.43 -5.52
CA PHE A 461 28.65 19.74 -4.36
C PHE A 461 28.03 20.75 -3.39
N LYS A 462 26.72 20.62 -3.14
CA LYS A 462 25.99 21.45 -2.16
C LYS A 462 26.32 21.03 -0.73
N LEU A 463 26.80 22.00 0.06
CA LEU A 463 26.96 21.82 1.50
C LEU A 463 25.65 22.14 2.24
N ILE A 464 25.01 23.24 1.88
CA ILE A 464 23.69 23.68 2.36
C ILE A 464 22.86 24.17 1.16
N SER A 465 21.58 24.50 1.36
CA SER A 465 20.63 24.75 0.26
C SER A 465 21.09 25.82 -0.75
N PHE A 466 21.86 26.81 -0.29
CA PHE A 466 22.34 27.93 -1.11
C PHE A 466 23.86 27.95 -1.36
N PHE A 467 24.67 27.14 -0.69
CA PHE A 467 26.14 27.22 -0.73
C PHE A 467 26.77 25.93 -1.27
N LYS A 468 27.74 26.08 -2.18
CA LYS A 468 28.42 25.00 -2.87
C LYS A 468 29.93 25.12 -2.84
N ILE A 469 30.56 23.96 -2.93
CA ILE A 469 31.95 23.82 -3.34
C ILE A 469 31.94 23.23 -4.75
N ASN A 470 32.70 23.82 -5.67
CA ASN A 470 32.89 23.27 -7.00
C ASN A 470 34.38 23.05 -7.27
N ALA A 471 34.70 22.00 -8.01
CA ALA A 471 36.04 21.71 -8.46
C ALA A 471 36.01 21.27 -9.93
N GLY A 472 37.03 21.64 -10.69
CA GLY A 472 37.07 21.32 -12.11
C GLY A 472 38.24 21.94 -12.84
N THR A 473 38.03 22.24 -14.11
CA THR A 473 39.02 22.87 -14.97
C THR A 473 38.47 24.13 -15.62
N MET A 474 39.27 25.18 -15.60
CA MET A 474 39.08 26.33 -16.45
C MET A 474 39.82 26.09 -17.76
N VAL A 475 39.06 26.10 -18.85
CA VAL A 475 39.55 26.06 -20.22
C VAL A 475 39.98 27.47 -20.61
N ASN A 476 41.21 27.59 -21.08
CA ASN A 476 41.80 28.82 -21.60
C ASN A 476 42.80 28.49 -22.70
N TYR A 477 43.38 29.49 -23.36
CA TYR A 477 44.50 29.27 -24.27
C TYR A 477 45.81 29.70 -23.61
N ARG A 478 46.89 28.96 -23.81
CA ARG A 478 48.23 29.27 -23.29
C ARG A 478 49.20 29.52 -24.45
N TYR A 479 50.04 30.55 -24.29
CA TYR A 479 51.07 30.88 -25.26
C TYR A 479 52.19 29.84 -25.24
N ASN A 480 52.67 29.46 -26.42
CA ASN A 480 53.75 28.52 -26.66
C ASN A 480 54.93 29.27 -27.27
N ASN A 481 56.02 29.35 -26.50
CA ASN A 481 57.25 30.02 -26.93
C ASN A 481 57.98 29.26 -28.05
N ASN A 482 57.56 28.03 -28.38
CA ASN A 482 58.15 27.28 -29.47
C ASN A 482 57.49 27.66 -30.81
N PRO A 483 58.20 28.36 -31.71
CA PRO A 483 57.66 28.79 -33.00
C PRO A 483 57.38 27.63 -33.97
N LEU A 484 57.87 26.42 -33.67
CA LEU A 484 57.70 25.25 -34.54
C LEU A 484 56.36 24.52 -34.34
N LEU A 485 55.59 24.85 -33.30
CA LEU A 485 54.40 24.08 -32.90
C LEU A 485 53.06 24.69 -33.34
N SER A 486 53.00 25.99 -33.69
CA SER A 486 51.79 26.65 -34.21
C SER A 486 52.09 28.07 -34.67
N THR A 487 51.48 28.51 -35.79
CA THR A 487 51.50 29.91 -36.26
C THR A 487 50.80 30.87 -35.32
N ASP A 488 49.83 30.39 -34.56
CA ASP A 488 49.01 31.22 -33.68
C ASP A 488 49.60 31.29 -32.27
N HIS A 489 50.68 30.53 -32.00
CA HIS A 489 51.35 30.42 -30.70
C HIS A 489 50.45 30.05 -29.51
N TYR A 490 49.16 29.74 -29.68
CA TYR A 490 48.25 29.41 -28.59
C TYR A 490 47.75 27.96 -28.69
N HIS A 491 47.62 27.29 -27.55
CA HIS A 491 47.02 25.96 -27.44
C HIS A 491 46.04 25.89 -26.27
N THR A 492 45.03 25.03 -26.37
CA THR A 492 44.05 24.80 -25.30
C THR A 492 44.78 24.30 -24.05
N SER A 493 44.55 24.97 -22.93
CA SER A 493 45.08 24.66 -21.62
C SER A 493 43.93 24.43 -20.65
N LEU A 494 44.09 23.41 -19.82
CA LEU A 494 43.17 23.10 -18.72
C LEU A 494 43.84 23.50 -17.40
N SER A 495 43.23 24.43 -16.69
CA SER A 495 43.74 24.94 -15.42
C SER A 495 42.83 24.48 -14.28
N PRO A 496 43.31 23.63 -13.35
CA PRO A 496 42.47 23.14 -12.26
C PRO A 496 42.01 24.29 -11.38
N PHE A 497 40.77 24.24 -10.91
CA PHE A 497 40.23 25.21 -9.95
C PHE A 497 39.45 24.53 -8.83
N VAL A 498 39.38 25.23 -7.71
CA VAL A 498 38.43 25.00 -6.62
C VAL A 498 37.69 26.31 -6.36
N SER A 499 36.41 26.24 -6.08
CA SER A 499 35.57 27.44 -5.91
C SER A 499 34.49 27.25 -4.87
N PHE A 500 34.01 28.39 -4.38
CA PHE A 500 32.77 28.49 -3.62
C PHE A 500 31.75 29.28 -4.44
N SER A 501 30.49 28.84 -4.44
CA SER A 501 29.42 29.56 -5.11
C SER A 501 28.13 29.60 -4.31
N ILE A 502 27.33 30.62 -4.61
CA ILE A 502 25.99 30.80 -4.05
C ILE A 502 24.97 30.64 -5.17
N ASP A 503 23.92 29.86 -4.88
CA ASP A 503 22.76 29.71 -5.74
C ASP A 503 21.99 31.03 -5.83
N LEU A 504 21.90 31.59 -7.04
CA LEU A 504 21.04 32.74 -7.29
C LEU A 504 19.68 32.24 -7.78
N ASP A 505 18.60 32.71 -7.15
CA ASP A 505 17.28 32.49 -7.69
C ASP A 505 17.10 33.40 -8.91
N ALA A 506 17.39 32.87 -10.10
CA ALA A 506 17.29 33.62 -11.34
C ALA A 506 15.92 34.29 -11.51
N LYS A 507 14.85 33.70 -10.94
CA LYS A 507 13.51 34.28 -10.99
C LYS A 507 13.41 35.61 -10.24
N SER A 508 14.02 35.74 -9.06
CA SER A 508 13.97 36.98 -8.28
C SER A 508 14.86 38.07 -8.85
N LEU A 509 16.00 37.70 -9.44
CA LEU A 509 16.89 38.65 -10.12
C LEU A 509 16.30 39.15 -11.43
N LEU A 510 15.73 38.26 -12.25
CA LEU A 510 15.12 38.64 -13.52
C LEU A 510 13.80 39.38 -13.35
N SER A 511 13.01 39.12 -12.29
CA SER A 511 11.83 39.94 -12.00
C SER A 511 12.23 41.38 -11.63
N GLY A 512 13.28 41.54 -10.82
CA GLY A 512 13.77 42.88 -10.44
C GLY A 512 14.39 43.65 -11.60
N ILE A 513 15.18 42.98 -12.46
CA ILE A 513 15.81 43.61 -13.64
C ILE A 513 14.78 43.85 -14.76
N GLY A 514 13.86 42.92 -14.97
CA GLY A 514 12.77 43.07 -15.94
C GLY A 514 11.89 44.28 -15.62
N ASP A 515 11.51 44.44 -14.35
CA ASP A 515 10.67 45.57 -13.92
C ASP A 515 11.40 46.92 -13.93
N SER A 516 12.73 46.94 -13.97
CA SER A 516 13.54 48.16 -13.97
C SER A 516 14.16 48.52 -15.33
N ILE A 517 14.26 47.57 -16.26
CA ILE A 517 14.69 47.81 -17.65
C ILE A 517 13.49 48.03 -18.59
N PHE A 518 12.32 47.44 -18.30
CA PHE A 518 11.12 47.53 -19.15
C PHE A 518 9.99 48.39 -18.58
N LYS A 519 10.25 49.15 -17.52
CA LYS A 519 9.51 50.38 -17.19
C LYS A 519 10.30 51.58 -17.72
#